data_AF-A0A2G6ETM2-F1
#
_entry.id   AF-A0A2G6ETM2-F1
#
_cell.length_a   1.000
_cell.length_b   1.000
_cell.length_c   1.000
_cell.angle_alpha   90.00
_cell.angle_beta   90.00
_cell.angle_gamma   90.00
#
_symmetry.space_group_name_H-M   'P 1'
#
loop_
_entity.id
_entity.type
_entity.pdbx_description
1 polymer ?
#
loop_
_entity_poly.entity_id
_entity_poly.type
_entity_poly.pdbx_seq_one_letter_code
_entity_poly.pdbx_strand_id
1 'polypeptide(L)'
;SEILQAMRPIAEMMDSEKHRPHYVSIIERQIDVVNNPSLTPSARIMANLRGEVSGRPMTYHQFITELSRQQMQISRDLGLTYAEKAKVARDAQLSLEKEKFLLKKSQHLSFAEYLADYFAQLEGL
;
A
#
# COMPACT_ATOMS: atom_id res chain seq x y z
N SER A 1 14.88 17.19 13.78
CA SER A 1 15.27 16.75 12.44
C SER A 1 15.34 17.96 11.52
N GLU A 2 16.52 18.28 11.00
CA GLU A 2 16.71 19.40 10.07
C GLU A 2 15.89 19.24 8.79
N ILE A 3 15.78 18.01 8.28
CA ILE A 3 14.99 17.69 7.08
C ILE A 3 13.50 17.98 7.32
N LEU A 4 12.92 17.53 8.43
CA LEU A 4 11.50 17.76 8.71
C LEU A 4 11.18 19.25 8.92
N GLN A 5 12.11 20.00 9.51
CA GLN A 5 11.97 21.46 9.64
C GLN A 5 12.04 22.15 8.27
N ALA A 6 12.94 21.71 7.38
CA ALA A 6 13.03 22.23 6.02
C ALA A 6 11.80 21.91 5.16
N MET A 7 11.05 20.85 5.50
CA MET A 7 9.79 20.51 4.81
C MET A 7 8.58 21.33 5.29
N ARG A 8 8.66 21.98 6.46
CA ARG A 8 7.53 22.71 7.06
C ARG A 8 6.99 23.85 6.16
N PRO A 9 7.82 24.70 5.54
CA PRO A 9 7.31 25.74 4.64
C PRO A 9 6.58 25.17 3.41
N ILE A 10 6.99 24.00 2.91
CA ILE A 10 6.32 23.32 1.81
C ILE A 10 4.94 22.82 2.26
N ALA A 11 4.86 22.23 3.45
CA ALA A 11 3.60 21.79 4.04
C ALA A 11 2.62 22.95 4.27
N GLU A 12 3.12 24.11 4.73
CA GLU A 12 2.32 25.33 4.90
C GLU A 12 1.75 25.84 3.56
N MET A 13 2.56 25.84 2.50
CA MET A 13 2.10 26.18 1.15
C MET A 13 0.99 25.23 0.68
N MET A 14 1.16 23.92 0.87
CA MET A 14 0.16 22.92 0.46
C MET A 14 -1.16 23.01 1.26
N ASP A 15 -1.09 23.39 2.54
CA ASP A 15 -2.27 23.56 3.40
C ASP A 15 -3.05 24.84 3.07
N SER A 16 -2.38 25.88 2.56
CA SER A 16 -2.99 27.15 2.18
C SER A 16 -4.03 27.00 1.04
N GLU A 17 -3.83 26.07 0.11
CA GLU A 17 -4.77 25.80 -0.98
C GLU A 17 -6.04 25.06 -0.50
N LYS A 18 -5.91 24.24 0.56
CA LYS A 18 -6.98 23.35 1.04
C LYS A 18 -7.70 23.85 2.30
N HIS A 19 -7.29 25.01 2.85
CA HIS A 19 -7.87 25.65 4.04
C HIS A 19 -7.98 24.73 5.27
N ARG A 20 -7.11 23.72 5.37
CA ARG A 20 -7.06 22.78 6.50
C ARG A 20 -5.62 22.37 6.77
N PRO A 21 -5.15 22.33 8.03
CA PRO A 21 -3.78 21.96 8.37
C PRO A 21 -3.59 20.43 8.27
N HIS A 22 -3.44 19.92 7.06
CA HIS A 22 -3.24 18.49 6.81
C HIS A 22 -1.76 18.13 6.77
N TYR A 23 -0.96 18.85 5.99
CA TYR A 23 0.45 18.53 5.80
C TYR A 23 1.30 19.00 6.97
N VAL A 24 1.00 20.17 7.56
CA VAL A 24 1.73 20.69 8.74
C VAL A 24 1.56 19.73 9.92
N SER A 25 0.34 19.25 10.16
CA SER A 25 0.09 18.30 11.27
C SER A 25 0.78 16.95 11.08
N ILE A 26 1.03 16.52 9.83
CA ILE A 26 1.84 15.34 9.54
C ILE A 26 3.31 15.59 9.90
N ILE A 27 3.88 16.74 9.53
CA ILE A 27 5.26 17.10 9.86
C ILE A 27 5.48 17.11 11.37
N GLU A 28 4.56 17.72 12.12
CA GLU A 28 4.60 17.74 13.59
C GLU A 28 4.62 16.32 14.17
N ARG A 29 3.72 15.45 13.70
CA ARG A 29 3.70 14.04 14.13
C ARG A 29 4.99 13.30 13.80
N GLN A 30 5.63 13.58 12.65
CA GLN A 30 6.90 12.93 12.31
C GLN A 30 8.06 13.46 13.16
N ILE A 31 8.03 14.74 13.55
CA ILE A 31 8.99 15.29 14.51
C ILE A 31 8.86 14.57 15.85
N ASP A 32 7.65 14.29 16.32
CA ASP A 32 7.43 13.50 17.54
C ASP A 32 8.03 12.10 17.44
N VAL A 33 7.91 11.44 16.28
CA VAL A 33 8.52 10.12 16.04
C VAL A 33 10.05 10.18 16.08
N VAL A 34 10.66 11.23 15.55
CA VAL A 34 12.12 11.43 15.63
C VAL A 34 12.56 11.68 17.07
N ASN A 35 11.83 12.51 17.80
CA ASN A 35 12.16 12.86 19.18
C ASN A 35 11.87 11.71 20.15
N ASN A 36 10.96 10.80 19.80
CA ASN A 36 10.61 9.61 20.57
C ASN A 36 10.63 8.35 19.69
N PRO A 37 11.77 7.64 19.63
CA PRO A 37 11.92 6.43 18.83
C PRO A 37 10.92 5.30 19.13
N SER A 38 10.30 5.30 20.33
CA SER A 38 9.26 4.31 20.67
C SER A 38 7.98 4.46 19.83
N LEU A 39 7.78 5.63 19.22
CA LEU A 39 6.64 5.90 18.33
C LEU A 39 6.85 5.36 16.92
N THR A 40 8.08 4.92 16.58
CA THR A 40 8.35 4.32 15.27
C THR A 40 7.51 3.06 15.06
N PRO A 41 7.07 2.76 13.82
CA PRO A 41 6.31 1.54 13.54
C PRO A 41 7.02 0.27 14.00
N SER A 42 8.34 0.17 13.82
CA SER A 42 9.14 -0.97 14.27
C SER A 42 9.14 -1.13 15.80
N ALA A 43 9.34 -0.04 16.54
CA ALA A 43 9.29 -0.08 18.01
C ALA A 43 7.90 -0.49 18.52
N ARG A 44 6.82 0.03 17.89
CA ARG A 44 5.44 -0.35 18.21
C ARG A 44 5.16 -1.83 17.94
N ILE A 45 5.67 -2.38 16.83
CA ILE A 45 5.58 -3.82 16.57
C ILE A 45 6.31 -4.60 17.66
N MET A 46 7.54 -4.21 18.01
CA MET A 46 8.31 -4.89 19.05
C MET A 46 7.61 -4.84 20.42
N ALA A 47 6.97 -3.73 20.78
CA ALA A 47 6.17 -3.61 22.00
C ALA A 47 4.99 -4.61 22.02
N ASN A 48 4.32 -4.80 20.89
CA ASN A 48 3.28 -5.83 20.75
C ASN A 48 3.85 -7.24 20.94
N LEU A 49 4.99 -7.55 20.31
CA LEU A 49 5.63 -8.86 20.41
C LEU A 49 6.11 -9.17 21.84
N ARG A 50 6.61 -8.16 22.56
CA ARG A 50 7.03 -8.29 23.96
C ARG A 50 5.85 -8.35 24.94
N GLY A 51 4.63 -8.13 24.48
CA GLY A 51 3.43 -8.18 25.32
C GLY A 51 3.14 -6.89 26.09
N GLU A 52 3.84 -5.80 25.81
CA GLU A 52 3.61 -4.50 26.45
C GLU A 52 2.21 -3.94 26.15
N VAL A 53 1.64 -4.33 25.00
CA VAL A 53 0.31 -3.89 24.54
C VAL A 53 -0.77 -4.93 24.85
N SER A 54 -0.49 -6.21 24.59
CA SER A 54 -1.44 -7.32 24.70
C SER A 54 -1.48 -7.98 26.08
N GLY A 55 -0.58 -7.62 27.00
CA GLY A 55 -0.41 -8.25 28.31
C GLY A 55 0.27 -9.63 28.27
N ARG A 56 0.65 -10.13 27.09
CA ARG A 56 1.39 -11.39 26.93
C ARG A 56 2.32 -11.34 25.71
N PRO A 57 3.55 -11.87 25.81
CA PRO A 57 4.43 -11.98 24.64
C PRO A 57 3.81 -12.85 23.55
N MET A 58 4.09 -12.52 22.29
CA MET A 58 3.64 -13.29 21.13
C MET A 58 4.72 -13.36 20.05
N THR A 59 4.67 -14.41 19.24
CA THR A 59 5.56 -14.53 18.08
C THR A 59 5.11 -13.58 16.97
N TYR A 60 6.04 -13.22 16.08
CA TYR A 60 5.72 -12.41 14.90
C TYR A 60 4.61 -13.03 14.04
N HIS A 61 4.63 -14.35 13.86
CA HIS A 61 3.58 -15.07 13.11
C HIS A 61 2.20 -14.92 13.75
N GLN A 62 2.10 -15.04 15.08
CA GLN A 62 0.84 -14.83 15.80
C GLN A 62 0.33 -13.39 15.61
N PHE A 63 1.21 -12.41 15.83
CA PHE A 63 0.89 -10.99 15.66
C PHE A 63 0.35 -10.68 14.25
N ILE A 64 1.06 -11.08 13.20
CA ILE A 64 0.64 -10.81 11.82
C ILE A 64 -0.62 -11.57 11.44
N THR A 65 -0.80 -12.79 11.95
CA THR A 65 -2.03 -13.57 11.70
C THR A 65 -3.23 -12.88 12.32
N GLU A 66 -3.11 -12.40 13.57
CA GLU A 66 -4.19 -11.67 14.27
C GLU A 66 -4.49 -10.35 13.55
N LEU A 67 -3.47 -9.57 13.21
CA LEU A 67 -3.62 -8.31 12.47
C LEU A 67 -4.29 -8.53 11.10
N SER A 68 -3.90 -9.58 10.38
CA SER A 68 -4.50 -9.92 9.07
C SER A 68 -5.99 -10.29 9.20
N ARG A 69 -6.38 -11.00 10.26
CA ARG A 69 -7.79 -11.32 10.52
C ARG A 69 -8.60 -10.06 10.85
N GLN A 70 -8.04 -9.17 11.67
CA GLN A 70 -8.67 -7.88 11.97
C GLN A 70 -8.88 -7.06 10.71
N GLN A 71 -7.86 -6.92 9.86
CA GLN A 71 -7.96 -6.18 8.62
C GLN A 71 -8.95 -6.83 7.63
N MET A 72 -8.99 -8.16 7.54
CA MET A 72 -9.99 -8.88 6.75
C MET A 72 -11.41 -8.52 7.20
N GLN A 73 -11.66 -8.50 8.51
CA GLN A 73 -12.97 -8.17 9.07
C GLN A 73 -13.35 -6.71 8.77
N ILE A 74 -12.44 -5.76 9.03
CA ILE A 74 -12.65 -4.33 8.73
C ILE A 74 -13.00 -4.13 7.25
N SER A 75 -12.26 -4.77 6.34
CA SER A 75 -12.50 -4.65 4.91
C SER A 75 -13.85 -5.26 4.49
N ARG A 76 -14.28 -6.36 5.13
CA ARG A 76 -15.60 -6.97 4.88
C ARG A 76 -16.74 -6.10 5.40
N ASP A 77 -16.57 -5.50 6.57
CA ASP A 77 -17.58 -4.67 7.22
C ASP A 77 -17.77 -3.33 6.51
N LEU A 78 -16.67 -2.71 6.05
CA LEU A 78 -16.75 -1.51 5.20
C LEU A 78 -17.54 -1.81 3.92
N GLY A 79 -17.33 -3.00 3.36
CA GLY A 79 -18.01 -3.46 2.16
C GLY A 79 -17.73 -2.58 0.94
N LEU A 80 -18.51 -2.83 -0.11
CA LEU A 80 -18.52 -2.00 -1.32
C LEU A 80 -19.95 -1.52 -1.54
N THR A 81 -20.11 -0.30 -2.03
CA THR A 81 -21.37 0.21 -2.56
C THR A 81 -21.83 -0.64 -3.76
N TYR A 82 -23.10 -0.54 -4.12
CA TYR A 82 -23.63 -1.26 -5.29
C TYR A 82 -22.89 -0.88 -6.58
N ALA A 83 -22.58 0.41 -6.76
CA ALA A 83 -21.86 0.90 -7.93
C ALA A 83 -20.42 0.33 -8.00
N GLU A 84 -19.72 0.27 -6.86
CA GLU A 84 -18.39 -0.33 -6.78
C GLU A 84 -18.42 -1.83 -7.05
N LYS A 85 -19.39 -2.57 -6.50
CA LYS A 85 -19.56 -4.01 -6.79
C LYS A 85 -19.79 -4.25 -8.28
N ALA A 86 -20.68 -3.48 -8.90
CA ALA A 86 -20.95 -3.58 -10.33
C ALA A 86 -19.71 -3.25 -11.17
N LYS A 87 -18.92 -2.24 -10.77
CA LYS A 87 -17.66 -1.91 -11.42
C LYS A 87 -16.64 -3.05 -11.31
N VAL A 88 -16.41 -3.58 -10.10
CA VAL A 88 -15.47 -4.69 -9.88
C VAL A 88 -15.86 -5.93 -10.68
N ALA A 89 -17.15 -6.28 -10.71
CA ALA A 89 -17.65 -7.41 -11.50
C ALA A 89 -17.42 -7.21 -13.01
N ARG A 90 -17.68 -6.00 -13.52
CA ARG A 90 -17.42 -5.65 -14.92
C ARG A 90 -15.93 -5.72 -15.24
N ASP A 91 -15.09 -5.14 -14.39
CA ASP A 91 -13.64 -5.11 -14.57
C ASP A 91 -13.05 -6.52 -14.59
N ALA A 92 -13.57 -7.43 -13.74
CA ALA A 92 -13.18 -8.84 -13.73
C ALA A 92 -13.59 -9.57 -15.03
N GLN A 93 -14.81 -9.33 -15.53
CA GLN A 93 -15.26 -9.91 -16.80
C GLN A 93 -14.42 -9.40 -17.98
N LEU A 94 -14.16 -8.09 -18.02
CA LEU A 94 -13.33 -7.47 -19.06
C LEU A 94 -11.90 -8.00 -19.04
N SER A 95 -11.32 -8.24 -17.86
CA SER A 95 -9.95 -8.80 -17.77
C SER A 95 -9.90 -10.22 -18.34
N LEU A 96 -10.90 -11.05 -18.05
CA LEU A 96 -11.01 -12.41 -18.57
C LEU A 96 -11.22 -12.45 -20.09
N GLU A 97 -12.03 -11.55 -20.62
CA GLU A 97 -12.22 -11.43 -22.08
C GLU A 97 -10.94 -10.97 -22.78
N LYS A 98 -10.24 -10.00 -22.17
CA LYS A 98 -8.95 -9.51 -22.67
C LYS A 98 -7.90 -10.62 -22.65
N GLU A 99 -7.82 -11.41 -21.59
CA GLU A 99 -6.94 -12.58 -21.51
C GLU A 99 -7.23 -13.55 -22.66
N LYS A 100 -8.49 -13.97 -22.84
CA LYS A 100 -8.89 -14.89 -23.91
C LYS A 100 -8.54 -14.36 -25.29
N PHE A 101 -8.74 -13.07 -25.52
CA PHE A 101 -8.40 -12.41 -26.77
C PHE A 101 -6.89 -12.40 -27.03
N LEU A 102 -6.10 -12.03 -26.01
CA LEU A 102 -4.64 -12.01 -26.10
C LEU A 102 -4.08 -13.42 -26.34
N LEU A 103 -4.59 -14.42 -25.61
CA LEU A 103 -4.19 -15.81 -25.78
C LEU A 103 -4.47 -16.31 -27.20
N LYS A 104 -5.62 -15.96 -27.79
CA LYS A 104 -5.94 -16.28 -29.19
C LYS A 104 -4.97 -15.62 -30.16
N LYS A 105 -4.61 -14.36 -29.93
CA LYS A 105 -3.65 -13.64 -30.78
C LYS A 105 -2.22 -14.17 -30.67
N SER A 106 -1.85 -14.72 -29.52
CA SER A 106 -0.50 -15.24 -29.27
C SER A 106 -0.36 -16.74 -29.55
N GLN A 107 -1.36 -17.42 -30.12
CA GLN A 107 -1.31 -18.87 -30.37
C GLN A 107 -0.17 -19.31 -31.31
N HIS A 108 0.35 -18.39 -32.11
CA HIS A 108 1.38 -18.67 -33.11
C HIS A 108 2.79 -18.29 -32.66
N LEU A 109 2.94 -17.76 -31.44
CA LEU A 109 4.22 -17.33 -30.89
C LEU A 109 4.56 -18.21 -29.69
N SER A 110 5.69 -18.90 -29.75
CA SER A 110 6.18 -19.59 -28.56
C SER A 110 6.64 -18.58 -27.52
N PHE A 111 6.66 -18.99 -26.26
CA PHE A 111 7.15 -18.13 -25.19
C PHE A 111 8.62 -17.70 -25.39
N ALA A 112 9.45 -18.57 -25.98
CA ALA A 112 10.84 -18.28 -26.27
C ALA A 112 10.98 -17.19 -27.35
N GLU A 113 10.19 -17.28 -28.43
CA GLU A 113 10.17 -16.28 -29.50
C GLU A 113 9.65 -14.93 -28.97
N TYR A 114 8.59 -14.95 -28.14
CA TYR A 114 8.11 -13.74 -27.47
C TYR A 114 9.20 -13.05 -26.64
N LEU A 115 9.97 -13.81 -25.85
CA LEU A 115 11.05 -13.24 -25.06
C LEU A 115 12.19 -12.69 -25.93
N ALA A 116 12.57 -13.41 -26.98
CA ALA A 116 13.59 -12.96 -27.92
C ALA A 116 13.19 -11.63 -28.57
N ASP A 117 11.96 -11.54 -29.07
CA ASP A 117 11.41 -10.31 -29.67
C ASP A 117 11.32 -9.17 -28.66
N TYR A 118 10.92 -9.46 -27.41
CA TYR A 118 10.85 -8.47 -26.35
C TYR A 118 12.21 -7.88 -25.99
N PHE A 119 13.25 -8.72 -25.86
CA PHE A 119 14.60 -8.25 -25.54
C PHE A 119 15.26 -7.53 -26.72
N ALA A 120 14.98 -7.94 -27.95
CA ALA A 120 15.47 -7.24 -29.15
C ALA A 120 14.93 -5.78 -29.23
N GLN A 121 13.74 -5.50 -28.70
CA GLN A 121 13.21 -4.13 -28.61
C GLN A 121 14.00 -3.24 -27.64
N LEU A 122 14.64 -3.83 -26.62
CA LEU A 122 15.43 -3.09 -25.63
C LEU A 122 16.85 -2.79 -26.12
N GLU A 123 17.40 -3.61 -27.03
CA GLU A 123 18.71 -3.36 -27.64
C GLU A 123 18.69 -2.26 -28.71
N GLY A 124 17.50 -1.89 -29.20
CA GLY A 124 17.29 -0.78 -30.14
C GLY A 124 17.07 0.60 -29.49
N LEU A 125 17.14 0.68 -28.15
CA LEU A 125 17.06 1.92 -27.35
C LEU A 125 18.45 2.33 -26.86
#